data_AF-A0A1X7FTX7-F1
#
_entry.id   AF-A0A1X7FTX7-F1
#
_cell.length_a   1.000
_cell.length_b   1.000
_cell.length_c   1.000
_cell.angle_alpha   90.00
_cell.angle_beta   90.00
_cell.angle_gamma   90.00
#
_symmetry.space_group_name_H-M   'P 1'
#
loop_
_entity.id
_entity.type
_entity.pdbx_description
1 polymer ?
#
loop_
_entity_poly.entity_id
_entity_poly.type
_entity_poly.pdbx_seq_one_letter_code
_entity_poly.pdbx_strand_id
1 'polypeptide(L)'
;MRRARCTVIFLTRETNPIMRSVKLTAAFLPWLFVSFLASPHAAWPSERSAEPEAPLNERIFRVPVQASPPISLEVTVYMPAHSPRGGPFPLALINHGASHDPANAPRVGDQFIPWYFLSRGYAIAIPMMRGYAHSYGYTAPHGCDVLAIGADAAQDIRKVLDYVKDLPGIDASQIVMVGKSMGGWNTLVFGATNPPDVRGLLNFAGGVKESDCSRPDESLISAAGELGARTRLPSIWFYGENDQTFSNATWRGMYGRYTAAGGHAQLVDYGAFQKDAHAMTASGAGLPLWMAKADAFLASIGMPSREVGPEYLPRPAPKASGYATIDDVDAIPYLSARERASVHAGYLAAPAPKAMAIGSTNGTWASGGFDPARSAMQRCWSTSRYCRLYAVDNTVVWPRQASAPPRTDFAPLRDVAAVPYLRTDGRRAYAQYLAASRPRAFTIAPDGAWGAASGVDPINDALAQCATGHAGCRIYSVDGDVVWAGK
;
A
#
# COMPACT_ATOMS: atom_id res chain seq x y z
N MET A 1 40.62 -39.26 -16.71
CA MET A 1 39.83 -38.17 -16.08
C MET A 1 38.70 -38.80 -15.28
N ARG A 2 38.72 -38.64 -13.95
CA ARG A 2 37.80 -39.29 -13.01
C ARG A 2 36.39 -38.68 -13.12
N ARG A 3 35.37 -39.53 -13.27
CA ARG A 3 33.96 -39.18 -13.08
C ARG A 3 33.58 -39.49 -11.62
N ALA A 4 33.06 -38.50 -10.90
CA ALA A 4 32.47 -38.69 -9.58
C ALA A 4 30.94 -38.81 -9.72
N ARG A 5 30.38 -39.92 -9.24
CA ARG A 5 28.96 -40.10 -8.93
C ARG A 5 28.86 -40.09 -7.40
N CYS A 6 28.03 -39.22 -6.83
CA CYS A 6 27.62 -39.30 -5.43
C CYS A 6 26.17 -39.79 -5.36
N THR A 7 26.00 -40.92 -4.68
CA THR A 7 24.75 -41.57 -4.32
C THR A 7 24.27 -41.00 -2.97
N VAL A 8 22.98 -40.66 -2.86
CA VAL A 8 22.34 -40.22 -1.63
C VAL A 8 21.79 -41.45 -0.88
N ILE A 9 22.15 -41.58 0.40
CA ILE A 9 21.71 -42.65 1.30
C ILE A 9 20.58 -42.10 2.20
N PHE A 10 19.47 -42.83 2.26
CA PHE A 10 18.38 -42.64 3.23
C PHE A 10 18.77 -43.22 4.59
N LEU A 11 18.50 -42.51 5.68
CA LEU A 11 18.57 -43.02 7.05
C LEU A 11 17.17 -42.96 7.69
N THR A 12 16.56 -44.14 7.83
CA THR A 12 15.47 -44.42 8.76
C THR A 12 16.05 -44.73 10.14
N ARG A 13 15.36 -44.32 11.22
CA ARG A 13 15.71 -44.73 12.59
C ARG A 13 14.48 -45.29 13.30
N GLU A 14 14.63 -46.52 13.77
CA GLU A 14 13.71 -47.32 14.55
C GLU A 14 13.83 -47.06 16.08
N THR A 15 12.67 -47.13 16.74
CA THR A 15 12.29 -47.74 18.04
C THR A 15 13.16 -47.61 19.32
N ASN A 16 12.58 -46.88 20.29
CA ASN A 16 12.06 -47.33 21.61
C ASN A 16 13.03 -47.72 22.78
N PRO A 17 12.56 -47.91 24.03
CA PRO A 17 12.56 -46.91 25.12
C PRO A 17 13.30 -47.39 26.40
N ILE A 18 13.44 -46.55 27.44
CA ILE A 18 13.51 -46.90 28.88
C ILE A 18 13.51 -45.59 29.68
N MET A 19 12.57 -45.38 30.62
CA MET A 19 12.93 -44.90 31.95
C MET A 19 11.83 -45.11 32.99
N ARG A 20 12.30 -45.39 34.21
CA ARG A 20 11.61 -45.94 35.36
C ARG A 20 10.89 -44.87 36.19
N SER A 21 9.87 -45.36 36.87
CA SER A 21 9.09 -44.80 37.98
C SER A 21 9.91 -44.30 39.17
N VAL A 22 9.50 -43.16 39.76
CA VAL A 22 9.65 -42.87 41.19
C VAL A 22 8.38 -42.17 41.70
N LYS A 23 7.80 -42.71 42.78
CA LYS A 23 6.67 -42.16 43.56
C LYS A 23 7.22 -41.42 44.79
N LEU A 24 6.62 -40.30 45.19
CA LEU A 24 6.59 -39.79 46.58
C LEU A 24 5.42 -38.79 46.72
N THR A 25 4.29 -39.24 47.28
CA THR A 25 3.77 -38.98 48.66
C THR A 25 3.12 -37.61 48.86
N ALA A 26 1.80 -37.65 49.01
CA ALA A 26 0.93 -36.55 49.40
C ALA A 26 0.93 -36.34 50.92
N ALA A 27 0.92 -35.08 51.36
CA ALA A 27 0.54 -34.68 52.71
C ALA A 27 -0.55 -33.61 52.61
N PHE A 28 -1.71 -33.91 53.20
CA PHE A 28 -2.88 -33.05 53.33
C PHE A 28 -2.68 -32.05 54.48
N LEU A 29 -2.97 -30.76 54.25
CA LEU A 29 -3.30 -29.79 55.30
C LEU A 29 -4.60 -29.03 54.91
N PRO A 30 -5.55 -28.81 55.83
CA PRO A 30 -6.83 -28.20 55.51
C PRO A 30 -6.85 -26.67 55.69
N TRP A 31 -7.44 -26.00 54.69
CA TRP A 31 -8.36 -24.85 54.77
C TRP A 31 -8.01 -23.58 55.57
N LEU A 32 -7.91 -22.47 54.84
CA LEU A 32 -8.62 -21.21 55.13
C LEU A 32 -8.87 -20.47 53.79
N PHE A 33 -10.04 -20.72 53.19
CA PHE A 33 -10.54 -19.97 52.03
C PHE A 33 -11.18 -18.67 52.53
N VAL A 34 -10.54 -17.54 52.27
CA VAL A 34 -11.18 -16.22 52.34
C VAL A 34 -11.81 -15.97 50.96
N SER A 35 -13.14 -16.02 50.91
CA SER A 35 -13.92 -15.70 49.72
C SER A 35 -13.83 -14.21 49.39
N PHE A 36 -12.98 -13.83 48.43
CA PHE A 36 -13.16 -12.59 47.69
C PHE A 36 -14.23 -12.82 46.62
N LEU A 37 -15.40 -12.21 46.83
CA LEU A 37 -16.39 -12.01 45.78
C LEU A 37 -15.77 -11.10 44.71
N ALA A 38 -15.19 -11.71 43.68
CA ALA A 38 -14.83 -11.00 42.46
C ALA A 38 -16.13 -10.62 41.75
N SER A 39 -16.46 -9.33 41.76
CA SER A 39 -17.46 -8.77 40.85
C SER A 39 -17.14 -9.24 39.43
N PRO A 40 -18.12 -9.72 38.65
CA PRO A 40 -17.89 -10.05 37.26
C PRO A 40 -17.53 -8.73 36.58
N HIS A 41 -16.25 -8.56 36.24
CA HIS A 41 -15.86 -7.55 35.29
C HIS A 41 -16.61 -7.92 34.01
N ALA A 42 -17.58 -7.08 33.64
CA ALA A 42 -18.22 -7.16 32.34
C ALA A 42 -17.10 -7.09 31.30
N ALA A 43 -16.72 -8.25 30.78
CA ALA A 43 -15.84 -8.35 29.64
C ALA A 43 -16.61 -7.72 28.48
N TRP A 44 -16.27 -6.48 28.14
CA TRP A 44 -16.67 -5.92 26.87
C TRP A 44 -16.14 -6.88 25.80
N PRO A 45 -16.99 -7.33 24.87
CA PRO A 45 -16.49 -8.14 23.77
C PRO A 45 -15.42 -7.31 23.08
N SER A 46 -14.19 -7.83 23.05
CA SER A 46 -13.23 -7.37 22.07
C SER A 46 -13.82 -7.77 20.73
N GLU A 47 -14.63 -6.91 20.14
CA GLU A 47 -14.79 -6.91 18.70
C GLU A 47 -13.36 -6.75 18.19
N ARG A 48 -12.77 -7.87 17.74
CA ARG A 48 -11.78 -7.79 16.68
C ARG A 48 -12.49 -6.96 15.64
N SER A 49 -12.07 -5.71 15.45
CA SER A 49 -12.54 -4.90 14.35
C SER A 49 -12.13 -5.65 13.07
N ALA A 50 -13.00 -6.52 12.60
CA ALA A 50 -12.95 -7.12 11.29
C ALA A 50 -13.35 -6.01 10.33
N GLU A 51 -12.48 -5.02 10.16
CA GLU A 51 -12.67 -3.99 9.13
C GLU A 51 -12.39 -4.62 7.77
N PRO A 52 -13.25 -4.41 6.77
CA PRO A 52 -13.21 -5.20 5.56
C PRO A 52 -11.88 -5.02 4.84
N GLU A 53 -11.24 -6.13 4.48
CA GLU A 53 -10.63 -6.19 3.15
C GLU A 53 -11.78 -5.79 2.20
N ALA A 54 -11.62 -4.77 1.36
CA ALA A 54 -12.67 -4.44 0.39
C ALA A 54 -13.04 -5.77 -0.26
N PRO A 55 -14.30 -6.26 -0.18
CA PRO A 55 -14.61 -7.63 -0.55
C PRO A 55 -14.33 -7.78 -2.04
N LEU A 56 -13.14 -8.23 -2.36
CA LEU A 56 -12.78 -8.65 -3.68
C LEU A 56 -13.61 -9.91 -3.85
N ASN A 57 -14.77 -9.81 -4.50
CA ASN A 57 -15.62 -10.94 -4.84
C ASN A 57 -14.85 -11.81 -5.86
N GLU A 58 -13.74 -12.37 -5.39
CA GLU A 58 -12.71 -13.05 -6.14
C GLU A 58 -13.24 -14.42 -6.51
N ARG A 59 -13.12 -14.76 -7.78
CA ARG A 59 -13.45 -16.06 -8.31
C ARG A 59 -12.31 -16.51 -9.20
N ILE A 60 -11.94 -17.78 -9.07
CA ILE A 60 -10.91 -18.41 -9.89
C ILE A 60 -11.62 -19.34 -10.89
N PHE A 61 -11.29 -19.18 -12.16
CA PHE A 61 -11.82 -19.99 -13.25
C PHE A 61 -10.71 -20.75 -13.96
N ARG A 62 -11.05 -21.90 -14.52
CA ARG A 62 -10.19 -22.67 -15.44
C ARG A 62 -10.73 -22.49 -16.84
N VAL A 63 -9.99 -21.77 -17.68
CA VAL A 63 -10.42 -21.48 -19.05
C VAL A 63 -9.65 -22.37 -20.01
N PRO A 64 -10.33 -23.22 -20.80
CA PRO A 64 -9.67 -24.01 -21.83
C PRO A 64 -9.14 -23.11 -22.95
N VAL A 65 -7.90 -23.33 -23.37
CA VAL A 65 -7.28 -22.63 -24.50
C VAL A 65 -6.74 -23.63 -25.53
N GLN A 66 -6.50 -23.14 -26.74
CA GLN A 66 -6.12 -24.01 -27.85
C GLN A 66 -4.65 -24.45 -27.74
N ALA A 67 -4.46 -25.75 -27.56
CA ALA A 67 -3.18 -26.42 -27.56
C ALA A 67 -3.38 -27.91 -27.95
N SER A 68 -2.29 -28.61 -28.24
CA SER A 68 -2.30 -30.06 -28.48
C SER A 68 -1.28 -30.74 -27.56
N PRO A 69 -1.72 -31.45 -26.49
CA PRO A 69 -3.11 -31.62 -26.02
C PRO A 69 -3.74 -30.31 -25.50
N PRO A 70 -5.08 -30.22 -25.38
CA PRO A 70 -5.75 -29.05 -24.81
C PRO A 70 -5.25 -28.75 -23.39
N ILE A 71 -5.05 -27.47 -23.10
CA ILE A 71 -4.62 -26.98 -21.79
C ILE A 71 -5.65 -26.00 -21.23
N SER A 72 -5.54 -25.69 -19.93
CA SER A 72 -6.35 -24.64 -19.31
C SER A 72 -5.48 -23.60 -18.62
N LEU A 73 -5.95 -22.35 -18.66
CA LEU A 73 -5.38 -21.23 -17.92
C LEU A 73 -6.19 -20.97 -16.66
N GLU A 74 -5.50 -20.64 -15.57
CA GLU A 74 -6.11 -20.08 -14.38
C GLU A 74 -6.40 -18.59 -14.61
N VAL A 75 -7.66 -18.18 -14.41
CA VAL A 75 -8.10 -16.80 -14.58
C VAL A 75 -8.71 -16.32 -13.28
N THR A 76 -8.15 -15.25 -12.71
CA THR A 76 -8.75 -14.58 -11.57
C THR A 76 -9.76 -13.56 -12.07
N VAL A 77 -10.96 -13.56 -11.51
CA VAL A 77 -11.97 -12.53 -11.76
C VAL A 77 -12.31 -11.84 -10.46
N TYR A 78 -12.28 -10.50 -10.47
CA TYR A 78 -12.74 -9.66 -9.38
C TYR A 78 -14.01 -8.93 -9.82
N MET A 79 -15.07 -9.03 -9.02
CA MET A 79 -16.27 -8.22 -9.19
C MET A 79 -16.32 -7.14 -8.11
N PRO A 80 -16.77 -5.91 -8.40
CA PRO A 80 -17.00 -4.90 -7.37
C PRO A 80 -17.97 -5.42 -6.28
N ALA A 81 -17.56 -5.34 -5.01
CA ALA A 81 -18.37 -5.72 -3.83
C ALA A 81 -19.71 -4.99 -3.76
N HIS A 82 -19.65 -3.71 -4.10
CA HIS A 82 -20.75 -2.77 -4.05
C HIS A 82 -20.73 -2.00 -5.36
N SER A 83 -21.82 -2.07 -6.10
CA SER A 83 -22.08 -1.11 -7.16
C SER A 83 -23.47 -0.56 -6.97
N PRO A 84 -23.60 0.78 -6.92
CA PRO A 84 -24.91 1.44 -6.86
C PRO A 84 -25.85 1.00 -8.00
N ARG A 85 -25.31 0.43 -9.10
CA ARG A 85 -26.06 0.04 -10.29
C ARG A 85 -26.40 -1.45 -10.38
N GLY A 86 -25.84 -2.31 -9.52
CA GLY A 86 -26.20 -3.74 -9.49
C GLY A 86 -25.76 -4.60 -10.70
N GLY A 87 -24.79 -4.14 -11.50
CA GLY A 87 -24.33 -4.81 -12.74
C GLY A 87 -25.26 -4.57 -13.95
N PRO A 88 -24.85 -4.96 -15.18
CA PRO A 88 -23.56 -5.56 -15.53
C PRO A 88 -22.39 -4.55 -15.47
N PHE A 89 -21.18 -5.06 -15.29
CA PHE A 89 -19.96 -4.30 -15.03
C PHE A 89 -19.08 -4.21 -16.28
N PRO A 90 -18.52 -3.03 -16.62
CA PRO A 90 -17.49 -2.95 -17.65
C PRO A 90 -16.29 -3.82 -17.25
N LEU A 91 -15.57 -4.34 -18.24
CA LEU A 91 -14.48 -5.30 -18.03
C LEU A 91 -13.12 -4.67 -18.33
N ALA A 92 -12.19 -4.81 -17.39
CA ALA A 92 -10.76 -4.66 -17.64
C ALA A 92 -10.10 -6.04 -17.64
N LEU A 93 -9.60 -6.49 -18.80
CA LEU A 93 -8.77 -7.69 -18.88
C LEU A 93 -7.30 -7.28 -18.77
N ILE A 94 -6.64 -7.72 -17.70
CA ILE A 94 -5.30 -7.27 -17.30
C ILE A 94 -4.29 -8.38 -17.54
N ASN A 95 -3.35 -8.14 -18.44
CA ASN A 95 -2.24 -9.02 -18.76
C ASN A 95 -1.04 -8.71 -17.85
N HIS A 96 -0.58 -9.70 -17.08
CA HIS A 96 0.53 -9.55 -16.15
C HIS A 96 1.91 -9.48 -16.84
N GLY A 97 2.92 -8.99 -16.12
CA GLY A 97 4.31 -8.97 -16.56
C GLY A 97 5.01 -10.33 -16.45
N ALA A 98 6.26 -10.40 -16.89
CA ALA A 98 7.03 -11.65 -16.85
C ALA A 98 7.53 -12.00 -15.43
N SER A 99 7.79 -13.28 -15.19
CA SER A 99 8.57 -13.78 -14.05
C SER A 99 9.85 -14.44 -14.58
N HIS A 100 10.95 -14.33 -13.84
CA HIS A 100 12.18 -15.08 -14.10
C HIS A 100 12.01 -16.58 -13.80
N ASP A 101 11.00 -16.93 -13.00
CA ASP A 101 10.62 -18.30 -12.68
C ASP A 101 9.09 -18.44 -12.75
N PRO A 102 8.51 -18.57 -13.96
CA PRO A 102 7.05 -18.67 -14.12
C PRO A 102 6.44 -19.86 -13.40
N ALA A 103 7.12 -21.02 -13.41
CA ALA A 103 6.61 -22.27 -12.87
C ALA A 103 6.40 -22.22 -11.35
N ASN A 104 7.16 -21.39 -10.64
CA ASN A 104 7.01 -21.17 -9.20
C ASN A 104 6.42 -19.78 -8.88
N ALA A 105 6.02 -19.01 -9.88
CA ALA A 105 5.44 -17.69 -9.67
C ALA A 105 4.06 -17.83 -8.99
N PRO A 106 3.79 -17.10 -7.90
CA PRO A 106 2.44 -17.05 -7.35
C PRO A 106 1.49 -16.36 -8.34
N ARG A 107 0.19 -16.54 -8.14
CA ARG A 107 -0.85 -15.83 -8.88
C ARG A 107 -0.61 -14.33 -8.81
N VAL A 108 -0.51 -13.67 -9.96
CA VAL A 108 -0.26 -12.23 -10.01
C VAL A 108 -1.54 -11.50 -9.66
N GLY A 109 -1.52 -10.84 -8.50
CA GLY A 109 -2.65 -10.03 -8.01
C GLY A 109 -2.53 -8.54 -8.28
N ASP A 110 -1.35 -8.04 -8.69
CA ASP A 110 -0.99 -6.63 -8.94
C ASP A 110 -1.85 -5.59 -8.22
N GLN A 111 -1.35 -4.96 -7.16
CA GLN A 111 -2.28 -4.26 -6.25
C GLN A 111 -2.81 -2.91 -6.76
N PHE A 112 -2.23 -2.28 -7.79
CA PHE A 112 -2.63 -0.91 -8.16
C PHE A 112 -3.50 -0.82 -9.43
N ILE A 113 -3.19 -1.57 -10.50
CA ILE A 113 -3.96 -1.51 -11.75
C ILE A 113 -5.38 -2.10 -11.59
N PRO A 114 -5.57 -3.35 -11.12
CA PRO A 114 -6.89 -3.93 -10.85
C PRO A 114 -7.73 -3.09 -9.89
N TRP A 115 -7.12 -2.57 -8.83
CA TRP A 115 -7.80 -1.81 -7.78
C TRP A 115 -8.26 -0.44 -8.28
N TYR A 116 -7.48 0.21 -9.15
CA TYR A 116 -7.94 1.36 -9.91
C TYR A 116 -9.22 1.05 -10.70
N PHE A 117 -9.24 -0.04 -11.48
CA PHE A 117 -10.43 -0.37 -12.25
C PHE A 117 -11.63 -0.75 -11.37
N LEU A 118 -11.41 -1.50 -10.28
CA LEU A 118 -12.45 -1.77 -9.27
C LEU A 118 -13.04 -0.49 -8.69
N SER A 119 -12.21 0.52 -8.37
CA SER A 119 -12.67 1.82 -7.88
C SER A 119 -13.51 2.63 -8.90
N ARG A 120 -13.39 2.33 -10.20
CA ARG A 120 -14.26 2.87 -11.27
C ARG A 120 -15.47 1.97 -11.59
N GLY A 121 -15.66 0.91 -10.81
CA GLY A 121 -16.79 -0.02 -10.94
C GLY A 121 -16.62 -1.07 -12.03
N TYR A 122 -15.39 -1.41 -12.41
CA TYR A 122 -15.11 -2.47 -13.38
C TYR A 122 -15.04 -3.83 -12.72
N ALA A 123 -15.52 -4.85 -13.43
CA ALA A 123 -15.05 -6.19 -13.24
C ALA A 123 -13.63 -6.32 -13.82
N ILE A 124 -12.81 -7.16 -13.19
CA ILE A 124 -11.44 -7.41 -13.62
C ILE A 124 -11.32 -8.88 -13.98
N ALA A 125 -10.61 -9.18 -15.06
CA ALA A 125 -10.10 -10.53 -15.34
C ALA A 125 -8.59 -10.48 -15.51
N ILE A 126 -7.88 -11.37 -14.81
CA ILE A 126 -6.42 -11.51 -14.89
C ILE A 126 -6.10 -12.96 -15.25
N PRO A 127 -5.91 -13.26 -16.55
CA PRO A 127 -5.41 -14.57 -16.97
C PRO A 127 -3.94 -14.75 -16.56
N MET A 128 -3.64 -15.85 -15.88
CA MET A 128 -2.27 -16.32 -15.73
C MET A 128 -1.86 -16.99 -17.04
N MET A 129 -0.87 -16.42 -17.73
CA MET A 129 -0.39 -16.93 -19.01
C MET A 129 0.21 -18.34 -18.86
N ARG A 130 0.42 -19.04 -19.97
CA ARG A 130 0.96 -20.41 -19.99
C ARG A 130 2.21 -20.54 -19.11
N GLY A 131 2.19 -21.51 -18.20
CA GLY A 131 3.30 -21.81 -17.28
C GLY A 131 3.39 -20.93 -16.04
N TYR A 132 2.44 -20.03 -15.80
CA TYR A 132 2.36 -19.23 -14.57
C TYR A 132 1.34 -19.80 -13.58
N ALA A 133 1.65 -19.72 -12.28
CA ALA A 133 0.78 -20.19 -11.21
C ALA A 133 0.27 -21.61 -11.52
N HIS A 134 -1.05 -21.84 -11.52
CA HIS A 134 -1.60 -23.14 -11.87
C HIS A 134 -1.96 -23.28 -13.36
N SER A 135 -1.66 -22.31 -14.23
CA SER A 135 -1.88 -22.43 -15.67
C SER A 135 -0.96 -23.47 -16.28
N TYR A 136 -1.53 -24.34 -17.13
CA TYR A 136 -0.76 -25.35 -17.84
C TYR A 136 0.04 -24.76 -19.01
N GLY A 137 0.90 -25.58 -19.62
CA GLY A 137 1.73 -25.20 -20.76
C GLY A 137 2.96 -24.38 -20.37
N TYR A 138 3.60 -23.77 -21.36
CA TYR A 138 4.74 -22.88 -21.20
C TYR A 138 4.72 -21.80 -22.29
N THR A 139 5.45 -20.70 -22.08
CA THR A 139 5.68 -19.69 -23.12
C THR A 139 6.69 -20.23 -24.12
N ALA A 140 6.32 -20.34 -25.39
CA ALA A 140 7.21 -20.80 -26.44
C ALA A 140 8.25 -19.70 -26.76
N PRO A 141 9.54 -20.05 -26.89
CA PRO A 141 10.57 -19.10 -27.30
C PRO A 141 10.47 -18.82 -28.80
N HIS A 142 10.67 -17.56 -29.19
CA HIS A 142 10.69 -17.12 -30.60
C HIS A 142 11.91 -16.24 -30.93
N GLY A 143 12.86 -16.12 -30.00
CA GLY A 143 14.07 -15.33 -30.16
C GLY A 143 13.77 -13.85 -30.41
N CYS A 144 14.22 -13.34 -31.55
CA CYS A 144 13.95 -11.96 -31.94
C CYS A 144 12.58 -11.78 -32.64
N ASP A 145 11.77 -12.82 -32.82
CA ASP A 145 10.39 -12.65 -33.31
C ASP A 145 9.43 -12.38 -32.14
N VAL A 146 9.54 -11.16 -31.60
CA VAL A 146 8.71 -10.73 -30.48
C VAL A 146 7.22 -10.61 -30.83
N LEU A 147 6.87 -10.52 -32.12
CA LEU A 147 5.48 -10.55 -32.57
C LEU A 147 4.89 -11.95 -32.41
N ALA A 148 5.64 -13.00 -32.75
CA ALA A 148 5.19 -14.38 -32.57
C ALA A 148 4.92 -14.72 -31.09
N ILE A 149 5.77 -14.25 -30.16
CA ILE A 149 5.53 -14.39 -28.70
C ILE A 149 4.17 -13.79 -28.32
N GLY A 150 3.92 -12.56 -28.75
CA GLY A 150 2.67 -11.87 -28.43
C GLY A 150 1.47 -12.48 -29.17
N ALA A 151 1.68 -13.06 -30.35
CA ALA A 151 0.62 -13.70 -31.14
C ALA A 151 0.14 -14.99 -30.47
N ASP A 152 1.05 -15.80 -29.92
CA ASP A 152 0.70 -16.97 -29.10
C ASP A 152 -0.14 -16.55 -27.89
N ALA A 153 0.30 -15.51 -27.17
CA ALA A 153 -0.45 -14.97 -26.04
C ALA A 153 -1.81 -14.39 -26.46
N ALA A 154 -1.89 -13.71 -27.61
CA ALA A 154 -3.13 -13.11 -28.11
C ALA A 154 -4.21 -14.15 -28.40
N GLN A 155 -3.84 -15.36 -28.86
CA GLN A 155 -4.79 -16.47 -29.05
C GLN A 155 -5.41 -16.91 -27.72
N ASP A 156 -4.60 -17.03 -26.68
CA ASP A 156 -5.08 -17.37 -25.33
C ASP A 156 -5.93 -16.25 -24.73
N ILE A 157 -5.48 -15.00 -24.86
CA ILE A 157 -6.22 -13.81 -24.40
C ILE A 157 -7.60 -13.76 -25.06
N ARG A 158 -7.70 -14.05 -26.36
CA ARG A 158 -9.00 -14.12 -27.06
C ARG A 158 -9.93 -15.14 -26.42
N LYS A 159 -9.44 -16.36 -26.14
CA LYS A 159 -10.23 -17.43 -25.52
C LYS A 159 -10.66 -17.08 -24.09
N VAL A 160 -9.77 -16.45 -23.32
CA VAL A 160 -10.10 -15.93 -22.00
C VAL A 160 -11.17 -14.85 -22.09
N LEU A 161 -11.04 -13.90 -23.00
CA LEU A 161 -12.01 -12.83 -23.16
C LEU A 161 -13.39 -13.38 -23.53
N ASP A 162 -13.45 -14.34 -24.46
CA ASP A 162 -14.70 -15.00 -24.85
C ASP A 162 -15.36 -15.69 -23.64
N TYR A 163 -14.60 -16.43 -22.84
CA TYR A 163 -15.11 -17.09 -21.63
C TYR A 163 -15.61 -16.09 -20.59
N VAL A 164 -14.85 -15.03 -20.31
CA VAL A 164 -15.17 -14.06 -19.26
C VAL A 164 -16.40 -13.24 -19.63
N LYS A 165 -16.59 -12.89 -20.90
CA LYS A 165 -17.76 -12.15 -21.38
C LYS A 165 -19.09 -12.86 -21.11
N ASP A 166 -19.07 -14.19 -21.04
CA ASP A 166 -20.26 -15.00 -20.79
C ASP A 166 -20.56 -15.17 -19.29
N LEU A 167 -19.69 -14.68 -18.40
CA LEU A 167 -19.95 -14.73 -16.96
C LEU A 167 -21.09 -13.78 -16.57
N PRO A 168 -22.00 -14.20 -15.67
CA PRO A 168 -23.05 -13.34 -15.17
C PRO A 168 -22.49 -12.05 -14.56
N GLY A 169 -23.07 -10.91 -14.96
CA GLY A 169 -22.69 -9.60 -14.45
C GLY A 169 -21.60 -8.88 -15.25
N ILE A 170 -21.06 -9.44 -16.34
CA ILE A 170 -20.13 -8.73 -17.23
C ILE A 170 -20.89 -7.97 -18.32
N ASP A 171 -20.51 -6.71 -18.57
CA ASP A 171 -20.95 -5.92 -19.72
C ASP A 171 -19.96 -6.10 -20.87
N ALA A 172 -20.30 -6.99 -21.79
CA ALA A 172 -19.49 -7.30 -22.95
C ALA A 172 -19.39 -6.15 -23.99
N SER A 173 -20.12 -5.04 -23.81
CA SER A 173 -20.05 -3.87 -24.69
C SER A 173 -19.02 -2.82 -24.25
N GLN A 174 -18.51 -2.95 -23.02
CA GLN A 174 -17.58 -2.03 -22.38
C GLN A 174 -16.34 -2.78 -21.89
N ILE A 175 -15.38 -3.01 -22.79
CA ILE A 175 -14.16 -3.77 -22.50
C ILE A 175 -12.93 -2.95 -22.84
N VAL A 176 -11.95 -2.97 -21.95
CA VAL A 176 -10.59 -2.47 -22.20
C VAL A 176 -9.56 -3.56 -21.95
N MET A 177 -8.50 -3.52 -22.75
CA MET A 177 -7.33 -4.39 -22.57
C MET A 177 -6.23 -3.59 -21.89
N VAL A 178 -5.63 -4.20 -20.88
CA VAL A 178 -4.64 -3.55 -20.03
C VAL A 178 -3.46 -4.49 -19.87
N GLY A 179 -2.25 -3.95 -19.82
CA GLY A 179 -1.11 -4.80 -19.49
C GLY A 179 0.09 -4.01 -19.01
N LYS A 180 0.92 -4.70 -18.22
CA LYS A 180 2.21 -4.16 -17.78
C LYS A 180 3.36 -5.01 -18.29
N SER A 181 4.51 -4.40 -18.60
CA SER A 181 5.72 -5.14 -19.01
C SER A 181 5.42 -6.09 -20.19
N MET A 182 5.79 -7.37 -20.10
CA MET A 182 5.39 -8.39 -21.10
C MET A 182 3.88 -8.40 -21.40
N GLY A 183 3.03 -8.21 -20.40
CA GLY A 183 1.58 -8.10 -20.58
C GLY A 183 1.16 -6.84 -21.35
N GLY A 184 1.92 -5.75 -21.23
CA GLY A 184 1.74 -4.54 -22.04
C GLY A 184 2.04 -4.80 -23.52
N TRP A 185 3.10 -5.57 -23.80
CA TRP A 185 3.38 -6.05 -25.16
C TRP A 185 2.26 -6.94 -25.70
N ASN A 186 1.82 -7.95 -24.93
CA ASN A 186 0.71 -8.82 -25.31
C ASN A 186 -0.59 -8.03 -25.57
N THR A 187 -0.82 -6.96 -24.80
CA THR A 187 -1.96 -6.04 -24.98
C THR A 187 -1.90 -5.32 -26.33
N LEU A 188 -0.72 -4.84 -26.74
CA LEU A 188 -0.55 -4.20 -28.05
C LEU A 188 -0.71 -5.20 -29.20
N VAL A 189 -0.14 -6.41 -29.07
CA VAL A 189 -0.25 -7.46 -30.09
C VAL A 189 -1.69 -7.93 -30.25
N PHE A 190 -2.40 -8.18 -29.15
CA PHE A 190 -3.82 -8.49 -29.18
C PHE A 190 -4.64 -7.35 -29.80
N GLY A 191 -4.35 -6.10 -29.42
CA GLY A 191 -5.03 -4.92 -29.97
C GLY A 191 -4.86 -4.75 -31.49
N ALA A 192 -3.71 -5.15 -32.04
CA ALA A 192 -3.45 -5.12 -33.48
C ALA A 192 -4.31 -6.12 -34.29
N THR A 193 -4.97 -7.08 -33.63
CA THR A 193 -5.99 -7.95 -34.26
C THR A 193 -7.33 -7.23 -34.46
N ASN A 194 -7.47 -5.99 -33.97
CA ASN A 194 -8.68 -5.16 -34.03
C ASN A 194 -9.94 -5.88 -33.51
N PRO A 195 -9.90 -6.40 -32.27
CA PRO A 195 -11.05 -7.07 -31.67
C PRO A 195 -12.24 -6.09 -31.57
N PRO A 196 -13.41 -6.42 -32.17
CA PRO A 196 -14.53 -5.48 -32.29
C PRO A 196 -15.23 -5.20 -30.95
N ASP A 197 -14.97 -6.02 -29.94
CA ASP A 197 -15.54 -5.94 -28.60
C ASP A 197 -14.68 -5.13 -27.61
N VAL A 198 -13.51 -4.62 -28.02
CA VAL A 198 -12.62 -3.83 -27.17
C VAL A 198 -12.63 -2.36 -27.58
N ARG A 199 -12.66 -1.47 -26.60
CA ARG A 199 -12.75 -0.01 -26.81
C ARG A 199 -11.40 0.69 -26.84
N GLY A 200 -10.38 0.14 -26.18
CA GLY A 200 -9.04 0.74 -26.14
C GLY A 200 -8.03 -0.07 -25.33
N LEU A 201 -6.77 0.36 -25.41
CA LEU A 201 -5.62 -0.33 -24.85
C LEU A 201 -4.89 0.57 -23.83
N LEU A 202 -4.59 0.05 -22.65
CA LEU A 202 -3.72 0.70 -21.66
C LEU A 202 -2.43 -0.09 -21.50
N ASN A 203 -1.31 0.53 -21.88
CA ASN A 203 0.01 -0.09 -21.93
C ASN A 203 0.94 0.54 -20.88
N PHE A 204 1.31 -0.21 -19.84
CA PHE A 204 2.21 0.24 -18.77
C PHE A 204 3.61 -0.38 -18.94
N ALA A 205 4.61 0.43 -19.29
CA ALA A 205 5.98 -0.02 -19.51
C ALA A 205 6.08 -1.29 -20.38
N GLY A 206 5.26 -1.39 -21.43
CA GLY A 206 5.12 -2.62 -22.20
C GLY A 206 6.30 -2.94 -23.10
N GLY A 207 6.66 -4.21 -23.16
CA GLY A 207 7.71 -4.71 -24.03
C GLY A 207 8.06 -6.14 -23.68
N VAL A 208 8.93 -6.76 -24.48
CA VAL A 208 9.48 -8.09 -24.19
C VAL A 208 10.93 -8.14 -24.64
N LYS A 209 11.76 -8.86 -23.90
CA LYS A 209 13.14 -9.20 -24.28
C LYS A 209 13.36 -10.69 -24.01
N GLU A 210 13.60 -11.46 -25.06
CA GLU A 210 14.04 -12.84 -24.90
C GLU A 210 15.55 -12.92 -24.74
N SER A 211 16.00 -13.84 -23.90
CA SER A 211 17.40 -14.02 -23.56
C SER A 211 18.26 -14.48 -24.74
N ASP A 212 17.67 -15.16 -25.72
CA ASP A 212 18.33 -15.68 -26.92
C ASP A 212 18.23 -14.73 -28.12
N CYS A 213 17.58 -13.58 -27.98
CA CYS A 213 17.58 -12.54 -29.00
C CYS A 213 18.87 -11.70 -28.93
N SER A 214 19.62 -11.66 -30.04
CA SER A 214 20.88 -10.90 -30.14
C SER A 214 20.68 -9.38 -30.26
N ARG A 215 19.47 -8.93 -30.61
CA ARG A 215 19.11 -7.52 -30.89
C ARG A 215 17.75 -7.15 -30.29
N PRO A 216 17.56 -7.29 -28.97
CA PRO A 216 16.23 -7.23 -28.35
C PRO A 216 15.56 -5.87 -28.50
N ASP A 217 16.30 -4.77 -28.34
CA ASP A 217 15.72 -3.42 -28.46
C ASP A 217 15.30 -3.10 -29.90
N GLU A 218 16.13 -3.45 -30.89
CA GLU A 218 15.87 -3.20 -32.31
C GLU A 218 14.68 -4.01 -32.81
N SER A 219 14.61 -5.30 -32.42
CA SER A 219 13.46 -6.15 -32.71
C SER A 219 12.17 -5.55 -32.14
N LEU A 220 12.19 -5.14 -30.87
CA LEU A 220 11.02 -4.58 -30.20
C LEU A 220 10.56 -3.25 -30.84
N ILE A 221 11.48 -2.36 -31.20
CA ILE A 221 11.20 -1.11 -31.90
C ILE A 221 10.60 -1.38 -33.30
N SER A 222 11.16 -2.33 -34.05
CA SER A 222 10.66 -2.69 -35.38
C SER A 222 9.25 -3.26 -35.31
N ALA A 223 9.04 -4.22 -34.41
CA ALA A 223 7.75 -4.85 -34.18
C ALA A 223 6.67 -3.85 -33.75
N ALA A 224 7.02 -2.85 -32.93
CA ALA A 224 6.10 -1.77 -32.57
C ALA A 224 5.61 -0.98 -33.80
N GLY A 225 6.48 -0.74 -34.79
CA GLY A 225 6.07 -0.14 -36.06
C GLY A 225 5.06 -0.99 -36.83
N GLU A 226 5.27 -2.31 -36.89
CA GLU A 226 4.33 -3.23 -37.52
C GLU A 226 2.96 -3.28 -36.83
N LEU A 227 2.95 -3.24 -35.50
CA LEU A 227 1.70 -3.15 -34.73
C LEU A 227 0.97 -1.84 -35.00
N GLY A 228 1.70 -0.72 -35.09
CA GLY A 228 1.14 0.60 -35.40
C GLY A 228 0.42 0.63 -36.75
N ALA A 229 0.99 -0.01 -37.78
CA ALA A 229 0.38 -0.10 -39.11
C ALA A 229 -0.95 -0.86 -39.13
N ARG A 230 -1.16 -1.79 -38.18
CA ARG A 230 -2.32 -2.70 -38.14
C ARG A 230 -3.39 -2.26 -37.15
N THR A 231 -3.00 -1.60 -36.06
CA THR A 231 -3.92 -1.27 -34.95
C THR A 231 -4.84 -0.10 -35.31
N ARG A 232 -6.14 -0.27 -35.06
CA ARG A 232 -7.18 0.77 -35.19
C ARG A 232 -7.70 1.27 -33.86
N LEU A 233 -7.51 0.48 -32.79
CA LEU A 233 -7.93 0.84 -31.45
C LEU A 233 -7.08 2.00 -30.89
N PRO A 234 -7.69 2.97 -30.19
CA PRO A 234 -6.94 3.98 -29.45
C PRO A 234 -6.20 3.34 -28.27
N SER A 235 -5.02 3.89 -27.96
CA SER A 235 -4.21 3.42 -26.84
C SER A 235 -3.59 4.57 -26.04
N ILE A 236 -3.25 4.29 -24.79
CA ILE A 236 -2.45 5.16 -23.92
C ILE A 236 -1.28 4.36 -23.33
N TRP A 237 -0.09 4.96 -23.38
CA TRP A 237 1.19 4.34 -23.09
C TRP A 237 1.85 5.09 -21.94
N PHE A 238 2.28 4.38 -20.89
CA PHE A 238 2.93 4.96 -19.72
C PHE A 238 4.37 4.47 -19.63
N TYR A 239 5.34 5.37 -19.74
CA TYR A 239 6.77 5.06 -19.68
C TYR A 239 7.54 6.12 -18.89
N GLY A 240 8.67 5.72 -18.30
CA GLY A 240 9.56 6.61 -17.57
C GLY A 240 11.00 6.52 -18.04
N GLU A 241 11.79 7.54 -17.72
CA GLU A 241 13.13 7.75 -18.29
C GLU A 241 14.19 6.79 -17.75
N ASN A 242 14.11 6.44 -16.46
CA ASN A 242 15.06 5.55 -15.76
C ASN A 242 14.57 4.09 -15.70
N ASP A 243 13.80 3.63 -16.68
CA ASP A 243 13.37 2.23 -16.78
C ASP A 243 14.59 1.35 -17.09
N GLN A 244 14.86 0.38 -16.20
CA GLN A 244 16.04 -0.50 -16.29
C GLN A 244 15.83 -1.72 -17.21
N THR A 245 14.59 -1.96 -17.66
CA THR A 245 14.24 -3.07 -18.56
C THR A 245 14.17 -2.58 -20.00
N PHE A 246 13.43 -1.50 -20.24
CA PHE A 246 13.24 -0.87 -21.54
C PHE A 246 13.78 0.55 -21.47
N SER A 247 15.00 0.76 -21.96
CA SER A 247 15.67 2.07 -21.88
C SER A 247 14.83 3.20 -22.49
N ASN A 248 15.14 4.44 -22.12
CA ASN A 248 14.54 5.65 -22.72
C ASN A 248 14.58 5.62 -24.26
N ALA A 249 15.72 5.23 -24.84
CA ALA A 249 15.86 5.08 -26.28
C ALA A 249 14.93 3.98 -26.85
N THR A 250 14.81 2.85 -26.15
CA THR A 250 13.96 1.72 -26.56
C THR A 250 12.49 2.12 -26.63
N TRP A 251 11.91 2.59 -25.52
CA TRP A 251 10.47 2.85 -25.49
C TRP A 251 10.07 4.06 -26.33
N ARG A 252 10.93 5.09 -26.44
CA ARG A 252 10.71 6.21 -27.38
C ARG A 252 10.77 5.73 -28.82
N GLY A 253 11.71 4.83 -29.14
CA GLY A 253 11.80 4.20 -30.44
C GLY A 253 10.52 3.41 -30.79
N MET A 254 10.00 2.62 -29.84
CA MET A 254 8.74 1.90 -30.01
C MET A 254 7.57 2.85 -30.27
N TYR A 255 7.36 3.84 -29.41
CA TYR A 255 6.27 4.81 -29.54
C TYR A 255 6.36 5.59 -30.86
N GLY A 256 7.57 6.05 -31.22
CA GLY A 256 7.82 6.78 -32.45
C GLY A 256 7.53 5.95 -33.69
N ARG A 257 7.96 4.68 -33.74
CA ARG A 257 7.66 3.77 -34.86
C ARG A 257 6.18 3.43 -34.94
N TYR A 258 5.55 3.12 -33.80
CA TYR A 258 4.13 2.78 -33.73
C TYR A 258 3.24 3.91 -34.26
N THR A 259 3.47 5.14 -33.81
CA THR A 259 2.67 6.31 -34.21
C THR A 259 2.97 6.76 -35.64
N ALA A 260 4.24 6.73 -36.08
CA ALA A 260 4.60 7.05 -37.46
C ALA A 260 4.00 6.06 -38.48
N ALA A 261 3.73 4.82 -38.06
CA ALA A 261 3.05 3.82 -38.88
C ALA A 261 1.52 3.98 -38.91
N GLY A 262 0.95 4.95 -38.19
CA GLY A 262 -0.49 5.24 -38.17
C GLY A 262 -1.22 4.76 -36.91
N GLY A 263 -0.51 4.18 -35.94
CA GLY A 263 -1.11 3.76 -34.67
C GLY A 263 -1.57 4.94 -33.81
N HIS A 264 -2.77 4.86 -33.25
CA HIS A 264 -3.34 5.91 -32.39
C HIS A 264 -2.93 5.70 -30.92
N ALA A 265 -1.85 6.34 -30.48
CA ALA A 265 -1.33 6.22 -29.11
C ALA A 265 -1.06 7.57 -28.44
N GLN A 266 -1.62 7.77 -27.25
CA GLN A 266 -1.24 8.83 -26.33
C GLN A 266 -0.03 8.39 -25.51
N LEU A 267 0.97 9.25 -25.34
CA LEU A 267 2.13 8.98 -24.48
C LEU A 267 2.01 9.77 -23.18
N VAL A 268 2.16 9.07 -22.06
CA VAL A 268 2.41 9.63 -20.74
C VAL A 268 3.84 9.29 -20.38
N ASP A 269 4.72 10.25 -20.63
CA ASP A 269 6.09 10.26 -20.14
C ASP A 269 6.08 10.85 -18.73
N TYR A 270 6.35 10.02 -17.72
CA TYR A 270 6.34 10.44 -16.32
C TYR A 270 7.73 10.76 -15.75
N GLY A 271 8.75 10.87 -16.61
CA GLY A 271 10.12 11.18 -16.17
C GLY A 271 10.76 10.04 -15.37
N ALA A 272 11.70 10.38 -14.49
CA ALA A 272 12.31 9.42 -13.59
C ALA A 272 11.35 9.02 -12.44
N PHE A 273 11.28 7.73 -12.12
CA PHE A 273 10.52 7.21 -11.00
C PHE A 273 11.40 6.35 -10.09
N GLN A 274 11.53 6.79 -8.84
CA GLN A 274 12.31 6.12 -7.79
C GLN A 274 13.67 5.62 -8.31
N LYS A 275 14.01 4.34 -8.09
CA LYS A 275 15.25 3.73 -8.60
C LYS A 275 15.09 3.17 -10.01
N ASP A 276 13.89 2.76 -10.36
CA ASP A 276 13.57 2.11 -11.63
C ASP A 276 12.12 2.45 -12.02
N ALA A 277 11.95 3.09 -13.18
CA ALA A 277 10.63 3.44 -13.69
C ALA A 277 9.80 2.22 -14.09
N HIS A 278 10.41 1.05 -14.32
CA HIS A 278 9.68 -0.17 -14.62
C HIS A 278 8.74 -0.59 -13.47
N ALA A 279 9.08 -0.19 -12.23
CA ALA A 279 8.32 -0.50 -11.02
C ALA A 279 7.17 0.48 -10.72
N MET A 280 6.87 1.43 -11.62
CA MET A 280 5.90 2.51 -11.36
C MET A 280 4.54 1.99 -10.89
N THR A 281 3.98 0.97 -11.56
CA THR A 281 2.67 0.40 -11.21
C THR A 281 2.70 -0.56 -10.01
N ALA A 282 3.87 -0.79 -9.41
CA ALA A 282 4.05 -1.60 -8.21
C ALA A 282 4.16 -0.75 -6.94
N SER A 283 3.98 0.57 -7.04
CA SER A 283 4.11 1.52 -5.94
C SER A 283 2.94 2.49 -5.89
N GLY A 284 2.41 2.75 -4.69
CA GLY A 284 1.35 3.74 -4.49
C GLY A 284 1.77 5.15 -4.88
N ALA A 285 3.08 5.45 -4.85
CA ALA A 285 3.63 6.72 -5.34
C ALA A 285 3.45 6.89 -6.86
N GLY A 286 3.20 5.82 -7.60
CA GLY A 286 2.91 5.87 -9.04
C GLY A 286 1.48 6.37 -9.34
N LEU A 287 0.51 6.16 -8.44
CA LEU A 287 -0.91 6.46 -8.69
C LEU A 287 -1.17 7.88 -9.23
N PRO A 288 -0.60 8.97 -8.64
CA PRO A 288 -0.83 10.32 -9.15
C PRO A 288 -0.27 10.57 -10.56
N LEU A 289 0.70 9.76 -11.01
CA LEU A 289 1.37 9.94 -12.31
C LEU A 289 0.49 9.51 -13.48
N TRP A 290 -0.41 8.55 -13.27
CA TRP A 290 -1.16 7.93 -14.36
C TRP A 290 -2.68 7.93 -14.19
N MET A 291 -3.21 7.92 -12.96
CA MET A 291 -4.66 7.72 -12.75
C MET A 291 -5.51 8.76 -13.49
N ALA A 292 -5.22 10.05 -13.33
CA ALA A 292 -6.00 11.10 -13.99
C ALA A 292 -5.88 11.05 -15.53
N LYS A 293 -4.75 10.54 -16.05
CA LYS A 293 -4.54 10.35 -17.49
C LYS A 293 -5.30 9.13 -18.00
N ALA A 294 -5.32 8.05 -17.24
CA ALA A 294 -6.14 6.87 -17.53
C ALA A 294 -7.64 7.21 -17.46
N ASP A 295 -8.09 8.01 -16.48
CA ASP A 295 -9.49 8.46 -16.39
C ASP A 295 -9.87 9.28 -17.64
N ALA A 296 -9.01 10.21 -18.06
CA ALA A 296 -9.23 11.01 -19.26
C ALA A 296 -9.26 10.16 -20.54
N PHE A 297 -8.38 9.15 -20.64
CA PHE A 297 -8.37 8.21 -21.75
C PHE A 297 -9.62 7.34 -21.77
N LEU A 298 -10.03 6.76 -20.64
CA LEU A 298 -11.26 5.98 -20.54
C LEU A 298 -12.48 6.82 -20.95
N ALA A 299 -12.56 8.06 -20.47
CA ALA A 299 -13.63 8.98 -20.86
C ALA A 299 -13.67 9.24 -22.37
N SER A 300 -12.52 9.42 -23.02
CA SER A 300 -12.44 9.72 -24.46
C SER A 300 -12.88 8.57 -25.35
N ILE A 301 -12.82 7.33 -24.85
CA ILE A 301 -13.27 6.12 -25.54
C ILE A 301 -14.65 5.63 -25.08
N GLY A 302 -15.40 6.47 -24.33
CA GLY A 302 -16.75 6.18 -23.87
C GLY A 302 -16.83 5.16 -22.72
N MET A 303 -15.72 4.92 -22.03
CA MET A 303 -15.61 3.98 -20.93
C MET A 303 -15.79 4.68 -19.57
N PRO A 304 -16.32 4.02 -18.52
CA PRO A 304 -16.45 4.62 -17.19
C PRO A 304 -15.09 5.05 -16.62
N SER A 305 -15.02 6.27 -16.12
CA SER A 305 -13.77 6.88 -15.63
C SER A 305 -13.91 7.56 -14.27
N ARG A 306 -15.13 7.66 -13.75
CA ARG A 306 -15.39 8.27 -12.44
C ARG A 306 -15.18 7.26 -11.33
N GLU A 307 -14.48 7.67 -10.28
CA GLU A 307 -14.40 6.90 -9.05
C GLU A 307 -15.78 6.76 -8.39
N VAL A 308 -16.18 5.52 -8.13
CA VAL A 308 -17.43 5.12 -7.47
C VAL A 308 -17.21 4.20 -6.27
N GLY A 309 -15.99 3.66 -6.10
CA GLY A 309 -15.58 2.82 -4.98
C GLY A 309 -14.24 3.29 -4.40
N PRO A 310 -14.20 4.39 -3.62
CA PRO A 310 -12.96 4.91 -3.06
C PRO A 310 -12.28 3.95 -2.07
N GLU A 311 -12.99 2.96 -1.53
CA GLU A 311 -12.47 1.92 -0.65
C GLU A 311 -11.45 0.98 -1.33
N TYR A 312 -11.43 0.92 -2.67
CA TYR A 312 -10.45 0.15 -3.43
C TYR A 312 -9.15 0.92 -3.68
N LEU A 313 -8.96 2.13 -3.16
CA LEU A 313 -7.70 2.85 -3.33
C LEU A 313 -7.05 3.15 -1.99
N PRO A 314 -5.71 3.39 -1.96
CA PRO A 314 -5.06 3.85 -0.74
C PRO A 314 -5.73 5.13 -0.27
N ARG A 315 -5.93 5.24 1.05
CA ARG A 315 -6.58 6.41 1.62
C ARG A 315 -5.83 7.69 1.22
N PRO A 316 -6.55 8.78 0.89
CA PRO A 316 -5.91 10.06 0.65
C PRO A 316 -5.00 10.43 1.81
N ALA A 317 -3.84 11.01 1.48
CA ALA A 317 -2.92 11.52 2.49
C ALA A 317 -3.67 12.53 3.39
N PRO A 318 -3.67 12.35 4.72
CA PRO A 318 -4.33 13.30 5.60
C PRO A 318 -3.63 14.66 5.55
N LYS A 319 -4.40 15.73 5.78
CA LYS A 319 -3.83 17.08 5.87
C LYS A 319 -2.94 17.22 7.09
N ALA A 320 -1.94 18.11 7.00
CA ALA A 320 -1.12 18.47 8.14
C ALA A 320 -2.00 18.97 9.29
N SER A 321 -1.76 18.45 10.50
CA SER A 321 -2.51 18.84 11.69
C SER A 321 -2.03 20.14 12.32
N GLY A 322 -0.84 20.62 11.92
CA GLY A 322 -0.14 21.73 12.56
C GLY A 322 0.47 21.39 13.93
N TYR A 323 0.47 20.12 14.34
CA TYR A 323 0.97 19.70 15.65
C TYR A 323 2.50 19.77 15.80
N ALA A 324 3.25 19.39 14.76
CA ALA A 324 4.71 19.43 14.74
C ALA A 324 5.26 19.34 13.31
N THR A 325 6.54 19.66 13.13
CA THR A 325 7.30 19.32 11.92
C THR A 325 7.73 17.86 11.97
N ILE A 326 7.96 17.22 10.81
CA ILE A 326 8.36 15.81 10.79
C ILE A 326 9.70 15.58 11.50
N ASP A 327 10.59 16.56 11.55
CA ASP A 327 11.91 16.46 12.20
C ASP A 327 11.85 16.64 13.73
N ASP A 328 10.70 17.04 14.32
CA ASP A 328 10.56 17.21 15.77
C ASP A 328 10.34 15.86 16.46
N VAL A 329 11.44 15.15 16.75
CA VAL A 329 11.42 13.85 17.45
C VAL A 329 10.83 13.95 18.87
N ASP A 330 10.93 15.11 19.51
CA ASP A 330 10.39 15.35 20.85
C ASP A 330 8.87 15.57 20.84
N ALA A 331 8.29 15.81 19.67
CA ALA A 331 6.84 15.86 19.51
C ALA A 331 6.16 14.49 19.50
N ILE A 332 6.91 13.40 19.26
CA ILE A 332 6.34 12.05 19.19
C ILE A 332 5.73 11.68 20.57
N PRO A 333 4.42 11.43 20.66
CA PRO A 333 3.76 11.24 21.94
C PRO A 333 4.09 9.91 22.63
N TYR A 334 3.91 9.88 23.95
CA TYR A 334 3.95 8.72 24.85
C TYR A 334 5.28 7.98 25.00
N LEU A 335 6.08 7.85 23.94
CA LEU A 335 7.25 6.98 23.97
C LEU A 335 8.42 7.58 24.76
N SER A 336 9.27 6.70 25.29
CA SER A 336 10.53 7.10 25.92
C SER A 336 11.47 7.74 24.89
N ALA A 337 12.45 8.54 25.36
CA ALA A 337 13.41 9.20 24.46
C ALA A 337 14.13 8.21 23.52
N ARG A 338 14.50 7.02 24.02
CA ARG A 338 15.14 5.96 23.22
C ARG A 338 14.21 5.41 22.14
N GLU A 339 12.95 5.13 22.49
CA GLU A 339 11.97 4.59 21.55
C GLU A 339 11.59 5.61 20.48
N ARG A 340 11.35 6.88 20.86
CA ARG A 340 11.08 7.98 19.90
C ARG A 340 12.21 8.09 18.89
N ALA A 341 13.45 8.16 19.36
CA ALA A 341 14.62 8.27 18.48
C ALA A 341 14.73 7.07 17.51
N SER A 342 14.50 5.85 17.99
CA SER A 342 14.54 4.63 17.16
C SER A 342 13.45 4.62 16.07
N VAL A 343 12.19 4.83 16.47
CA VAL A 343 11.03 4.82 15.55
C VAL A 343 11.15 5.95 14.52
N HIS A 344 11.57 7.14 14.96
CA HIS A 344 11.74 8.32 14.11
C HIS A 344 12.86 8.15 13.09
N ALA A 345 14.04 7.70 13.51
CA ALA A 345 15.17 7.47 12.61
C ALA A 345 14.83 6.42 11.54
N GLY A 346 14.19 5.32 11.94
CA GLY A 346 13.73 4.28 11.00
C GLY A 346 12.70 4.82 10.01
N TYR A 347 11.75 5.63 10.48
CA TYR A 347 10.74 6.26 9.62
C TYR A 347 11.35 7.25 8.63
N LEU A 348 12.24 8.14 9.07
CA LEU A 348 12.89 9.11 8.20
C LEU A 348 13.71 8.43 7.10
N ALA A 349 14.42 7.35 7.43
CA ALA A 349 15.22 6.59 6.47
C ALA A 349 14.37 5.76 5.48
N ALA A 350 13.11 5.45 5.82
CA ALA A 350 12.26 4.63 4.96
C ALA A 350 11.83 5.39 3.68
N PRO A 351 11.72 4.70 2.53
CA PRO A 351 11.24 5.32 1.29
C PRO A 351 9.74 5.61 1.35
N ALA A 352 9.28 6.59 0.56
CA ALA A 352 7.86 6.85 0.35
C ALA A 352 7.24 5.83 -0.64
N PRO A 353 5.94 5.49 -0.51
CA PRO A 353 5.02 5.99 0.53
C PRO A 353 5.27 5.30 1.89
N LYS A 354 5.10 6.04 2.99
CA LYS A 354 5.33 5.54 4.36
C LYS A 354 4.38 6.16 5.38
N ALA A 355 4.14 5.46 6.48
CA ALA A 355 3.36 5.98 7.59
C ALA A 355 3.91 5.52 8.94
N MET A 356 3.74 6.37 9.95
CA MET A 356 4.10 6.12 11.34
C MET A 356 2.83 6.09 12.17
N ALA A 357 2.69 5.08 13.02
CA ALA A 357 1.61 4.95 14.00
C ALA A 357 2.20 4.89 15.41
N ILE A 358 1.58 5.64 16.32
CA ILE A 358 1.99 5.73 17.72
C ILE A 358 0.82 5.28 18.60
N GLY A 359 1.10 4.36 19.51
CA GLY A 359 0.21 3.93 20.57
C GLY A 359 0.69 4.41 21.93
N SER A 360 -0.03 4.06 22.98
CA SER A 360 0.24 4.52 24.35
C SER A 360 1.55 4.00 24.96
N THR A 361 2.12 2.92 24.39
CA THR A 361 3.32 2.25 24.92
C THR A 361 4.37 1.94 23.87
N ASN A 362 4.03 2.00 22.58
CA ASN A 362 4.95 1.66 21.51
C ASN A 362 4.61 2.45 20.23
N GLY A 363 5.60 2.63 19.36
CA GLY A 363 5.46 3.23 18.05
C GLY A 363 6.00 2.31 16.97
N THR A 364 5.40 2.38 15.79
CA THR A 364 5.84 1.59 14.63
C THR A 364 5.68 2.40 13.36
N TRP A 365 6.26 1.90 12.28
CA TRP A 365 6.11 2.46 10.95
C TRP A 365 6.02 1.36 9.90
N ALA A 366 5.51 1.74 8.74
CA ALA A 366 5.50 0.93 7.55
C ALA A 366 5.86 1.79 6.34
N SER A 367 6.46 1.17 5.33
CA SER A 367 6.89 1.79 4.09
C SER A 367 6.66 0.82 2.94
N GLY A 368 6.28 1.36 1.78
CA GLY A 368 5.85 0.59 0.62
C GLY A 368 4.51 -0.12 0.83
N GLY A 369 4.25 -1.12 0.00
CA GLY A 369 2.96 -1.84 -0.03
C GLY A 369 1.80 -0.98 -0.55
N PHE A 370 0.59 -1.52 -0.45
CA PHE A 370 -0.62 -0.86 -0.95
C PHE A 370 -1.06 0.36 -0.12
N ASP A 371 -1.23 0.19 1.19
CA ASP A 371 -1.58 1.26 2.14
C ASP A 371 -0.64 1.19 3.37
N PRO A 372 0.49 1.93 3.37
CA PRO A 372 1.41 1.93 4.50
C PRO A 372 0.76 2.49 5.77
N ALA A 373 -0.23 3.38 5.68
CA ALA A 373 -0.96 3.86 6.84
C ALA A 373 -1.79 2.74 7.49
N ARG A 374 -2.43 1.88 6.69
CA ARG A 374 -3.12 0.69 7.20
C ARG A 374 -2.14 -0.30 7.82
N SER A 375 -1.03 -0.58 7.13
CA SER A 375 0.01 -1.49 7.66
C SER A 375 0.62 -1.00 8.97
N ALA A 376 0.92 0.30 9.08
CA ALA A 376 1.45 0.90 10.32
C ALA A 376 0.45 0.80 11.47
N MET A 377 -0.84 1.11 11.21
CA MET A 377 -1.90 1.00 12.22
C MET A 377 -2.11 -0.45 12.69
N GLN A 378 -2.13 -1.43 11.78
CA GLN A 378 -2.27 -2.84 12.13
C GLN A 378 -1.11 -3.34 13.01
N ARG A 379 0.13 -2.99 12.65
CA ARG A 379 1.33 -3.30 13.46
C ARG A 379 1.31 -2.61 14.82
N CYS A 380 0.76 -1.40 14.89
CA CYS A 380 0.63 -0.69 16.15
C CYS A 380 -0.36 -1.42 17.05
N TRP A 381 -1.55 -1.76 16.54
CA TRP A 381 -2.58 -2.46 17.30
C TRP A 381 -2.18 -3.86 17.78
N SER A 382 -1.22 -4.51 17.11
CA SER A 382 -0.69 -5.80 17.59
C SER A 382 0.30 -5.68 18.75
N THR A 383 0.80 -4.47 19.04
CA THR A 383 1.87 -4.24 20.04
C THR A 383 1.55 -3.14 21.06
N SER A 384 0.50 -2.34 20.85
CA SER A 384 0.10 -1.22 21.70
C SER A 384 -1.41 -1.01 21.68
N ARG A 385 -1.88 -0.01 22.44
CA ARG A 385 -3.27 0.44 22.52
C ARG A 385 -3.37 1.91 22.13
N TYR A 386 -4.59 2.37 21.85
CA TYR A 386 -4.88 3.76 21.47
C TYR A 386 -4.04 4.24 20.28
N CYS A 387 -3.80 3.35 19.33
CA CYS A 387 -2.97 3.62 18.17
C CYS A 387 -3.61 4.68 17.28
N ARG A 388 -2.80 5.65 16.85
CA ARG A 388 -3.18 6.66 15.87
C ARG A 388 -2.02 6.92 14.92
N LEU A 389 -2.33 7.38 13.72
CA LEU A 389 -1.30 7.85 12.80
C LEU A 389 -0.65 9.12 13.37
N TYR A 390 0.68 9.12 13.41
CA TYR A 390 1.47 10.29 13.73
C TYR A 390 1.89 11.03 12.47
N ALA A 391 2.34 10.31 11.46
CA ALA A 391 2.78 10.90 10.20
C ALA A 391 2.47 10.01 8.99
N VAL A 392 2.23 10.65 7.86
CA VAL A 392 2.15 10.03 6.52
C VAL A 392 3.10 10.79 5.61
N ASP A 393 4.06 10.09 5.03
CA ASP A 393 5.22 10.62 4.32
C ASP A 393 5.99 11.71 5.10
N ASN A 394 5.87 12.97 4.68
CA ASN A 394 6.51 14.10 5.36
C ASN A 394 5.51 14.95 6.15
N THR A 395 4.27 14.48 6.28
CA THR A 395 3.16 15.21 6.90
C THR A 395 2.85 14.64 8.27
N VAL A 396 2.98 15.47 9.31
CA VAL A 396 2.49 15.12 10.66
C VAL A 396 0.97 15.31 10.69
N VAL A 397 0.27 14.25 11.07
CA VAL A 397 -1.20 14.15 11.09
C VAL A 397 -1.75 13.93 12.50
N TRP A 398 -0.86 13.91 13.51
CA TRP A 398 -1.25 13.78 14.91
C TRP A 398 -2.06 15.00 15.36
N PRO A 399 -3.27 14.84 15.92
CA PRO A 399 -4.12 15.98 16.26
C PRO A 399 -3.64 16.71 17.51
N ARG A 400 -3.89 18.03 17.57
CA ARG A 400 -3.81 18.80 18.83
C ARG A 400 -4.85 18.25 19.81
N GLN A 401 -4.57 18.37 21.11
CA GLN A 401 -5.53 17.99 22.14
C GLN A 401 -6.82 18.81 21.99
N ALA A 402 -7.98 18.15 22.03
CA ALA A 402 -9.26 18.80 21.70
C ALA A 402 -9.62 19.96 22.63
N SER A 403 -9.20 19.89 23.90
CA SER A 403 -9.38 20.93 24.91
C SER A 403 -8.26 21.98 24.90
N ALA A 404 -7.24 21.86 24.04
CA ALA A 404 -6.16 22.84 23.97
C ALA A 404 -6.67 24.15 23.36
N PRO A 405 -6.46 25.31 24.01
CA PRO A 405 -6.77 26.58 23.40
C PRO A 405 -5.90 26.85 22.15
N PRO A 406 -6.30 27.79 21.27
CA PRO A 406 -5.48 28.20 20.14
C PRO A 406 -4.08 28.66 20.58
N ARG A 407 -3.08 28.35 19.76
CA ARG A 407 -1.74 28.93 19.92
C ARG A 407 -1.84 30.46 19.82
N THR A 408 -1.03 31.12 20.63
CA THR A 408 -0.84 32.57 20.66
C THR A 408 0.61 32.91 20.33
N ASP A 409 0.88 34.17 20.00
CA ASP A 409 2.23 34.70 19.79
C ASP A 409 2.77 35.44 21.02
N PHE A 410 2.30 35.06 22.22
CA PHE A 410 2.67 35.75 23.46
C PHE A 410 4.18 35.69 23.75
N ALA A 411 4.80 34.53 23.60
CA ALA A 411 6.24 34.34 23.79
C ALA A 411 6.74 33.04 23.12
N PRO A 412 8.04 32.92 22.80
CA PRO A 412 8.64 31.64 22.41
C PRO A 412 8.50 30.61 23.54
N LEU A 413 8.14 29.36 23.22
CA LEU A 413 7.94 28.30 24.22
C LEU A 413 9.15 28.10 25.15
N ARG A 414 10.37 28.21 24.60
CA ARG A 414 11.62 28.01 25.35
C ARG A 414 12.04 29.22 26.20
N ASP A 415 11.34 30.35 26.10
CA ASP A 415 11.62 31.52 26.92
C ASP A 415 10.99 31.36 28.31
N VAL A 416 11.77 30.77 29.22
CA VAL A 416 11.40 30.59 30.63
C VAL A 416 11.17 31.93 31.32
N ALA A 417 11.81 33.01 30.87
CA ALA A 417 11.72 34.31 31.52
C ALA A 417 10.42 35.05 31.22
N ALA A 418 9.83 34.78 30.05
CA ALA A 418 8.57 35.34 29.62
C ALA A 418 7.33 34.74 30.32
N VAL A 419 7.46 33.60 31.01
CA VAL A 419 6.33 32.97 31.70
C VAL A 419 5.86 33.85 32.88
N PRO A 420 4.60 34.33 32.88
CA PRO A 420 4.10 35.23 33.91
C PRO A 420 4.07 34.59 35.31
N TYR A 421 4.17 35.42 36.35
CA TYR A 421 3.99 35.08 37.77
C TYR A 421 5.00 34.09 38.37
N LEU A 422 5.75 33.32 37.56
CA LEU A 422 6.64 32.29 38.05
C LEU A 422 7.83 32.84 38.84
N ARG A 423 7.98 32.32 40.06
CA ARG A 423 9.16 32.44 40.91
C ARG A 423 10.23 31.42 40.51
N THR A 424 11.37 31.41 41.20
CA THR A 424 12.54 30.57 40.86
C THR A 424 12.23 29.07 40.79
N ASP A 425 11.44 28.57 41.72
CA ASP A 425 10.98 27.18 41.76
C ASP A 425 10.05 26.85 40.59
N GLY A 426 9.10 27.73 40.28
CA GLY A 426 8.23 27.61 39.10
C GLY A 426 8.99 27.65 37.78
N ARG A 427 10.01 28.51 37.65
CA ARG A 427 10.88 28.56 36.47
C ARG A 427 11.66 27.27 36.28
N ARG A 428 12.13 26.64 37.38
CA ARG A 428 12.75 25.31 37.33
C ARG A 428 11.74 24.23 36.94
N ALA A 429 10.52 24.29 37.45
CA ALA A 429 9.45 23.38 37.06
C ALA A 429 9.07 23.53 35.57
N TYR A 430 9.04 24.76 35.05
CA TYR A 430 8.82 25.01 33.63
C TYR A 430 9.95 24.42 32.77
N ALA A 431 11.21 24.54 33.19
CA ALA A 431 12.33 23.88 32.51
C ALA A 431 12.19 22.34 32.50
N GLN A 432 11.68 21.73 33.57
CA GLN A 432 11.38 20.29 33.61
C GLN A 432 10.20 19.93 32.71
N TYR A 433 9.15 20.76 32.68
CA TYR A 433 8.02 20.64 31.76
C TYR A 433 8.49 20.63 30.30
N LEU A 434 9.44 21.50 29.92
CA LEU A 434 9.99 21.55 28.57
C LEU A 434 10.72 20.24 28.17
N ALA A 435 11.16 19.43 29.13
CA ALA A 435 11.78 18.12 28.90
C ALA A 435 10.79 16.94 29.04
N ALA A 436 9.57 17.17 29.52
CA ALA A 436 8.58 16.11 29.72
C ALA A 436 8.07 15.54 28.39
N SER A 437 7.65 14.27 28.38
CA SER A 437 7.03 13.65 27.20
C SER A 437 5.71 14.32 26.86
N ARG A 438 5.41 14.44 25.56
CA ARG A 438 4.08 14.82 25.09
C ARG A 438 3.16 13.59 25.14
N PRO A 439 1.84 13.75 25.34
CA PRO A 439 1.14 15.01 25.57
C PRO A 439 1.46 15.62 26.95
N ARG A 440 1.60 16.95 27.02
CA ARG A 440 1.90 17.70 28.26
C ARG A 440 1.20 19.07 28.33
N ALA A 441 1.02 19.60 29.54
CA ALA A 441 0.50 20.95 29.75
C ALA A 441 1.12 21.61 30.98
N PHE A 442 1.18 22.94 30.93
CA PHE A 442 1.65 23.79 32.02
C PHE A 442 0.64 24.88 32.31
N THR A 443 0.34 25.07 33.59
CA THR A 443 -0.63 26.05 34.08
C THR A 443 0.04 26.97 35.10
N ILE A 444 -0.44 28.20 35.19
CA ILE A 444 0.06 29.24 36.09
C ILE A 444 -1.10 29.98 36.76
N ALA A 445 -0.84 30.53 37.94
CA ALA A 445 -1.76 31.39 38.69
C ALA A 445 -1.10 32.72 39.10
N PRO A 446 -1.87 33.80 39.32
CA PRO A 446 -1.35 35.13 39.65
C PRO A 446 -0.51 35.21 40.94
N ASP A 447 -0.74 34.32 41.90
CA ASP A 447 0.02 34.24 43.16
C ASP A 447 1.40 33.57 43.00
N GLY A 448 1.70 33.07 41.81
CA GLY A 448 2.93 32.37 41.44
C GLY A 448 2.82 30.84 41.51
N ALA A 449 1.65 30.29 41.84
CA ALA A 449 1.43 28.85 41.77
C ALA A 449 1.40 28.34 40.33
N TRP A 450 1.67 27.05 40.18
CA TRP A 450 1.80 26.39 38.89
C TRP A 450 1.39 24.92 38.99
N GLY A 451 1.06 24.33 37.85
CA GLY A 451 0.81 22.90 37.71
C GLY A 451 1.35 22.39 36.39
N ALA A 452 1.91 21.18 36.36
CA ALA A 452 2.55 20.61 35.20
C ALA A 452 2.26 19.11 35.14
N ALA A 453 1.70 18.65 34.02
CA ALA A 453 1.40 17.24 33.84
C ALA A 453 1.74 16.76 32.42
N SER A 454 1.93 15.45 32.31
CA SER A 454 2.15 14.73 31.06
C SER A 454 1.39 13.41 31.09
N GLY A 455 0.82 12.98 29.97
CA GLY A 455 0.07 11.73 29.90
C GLY A 455 -1.18 11.83 29.03
N VAL A 456 -2.24 11.15 29.44
CA VAL A 456 -3.48 11.02 28.66
C VAL A 456 -4.30 12.31 28.67
N ASP A 457 -4.41 12.98 29.82
CA ASP A 457 -5.16 14.23 29.99
C ASP A 457 -4.34 15.29 30.75
N PRO A 458 -3.21 15.73 30.18
CA PRO A 458 -2.28 16.60 30.88
C PRO A 458 -2.88 17.97 31.18
N ILE A 459 -3.88 18.42 30.41
CA ILE A 459 -4.53 19.72 30.63
C ILE A 459 -5.29 19.71 31.96
N ASN A 460 -6.17 18.73 32.16
CA ASN A 460 -6.95 18.65 33.39
C ASN A 460 -6.07 18.32 34.60
N ASP A 461 -5.08 17.43 34.44
CA ASP A 461 -4.16 17.08 35.51
C ASP A 461 -3.32 18.29 35.96
N ALA A 462 -2.80 19.09 35.01
CA ALA A 462 -2.04 20.30 35.34
C ALA A 462 -2.92 21.36 36.02
N LEU A 463 -4.18 21.52 35.56
CA LEU A 463 -5.13 22.44 36.18
C LEU A 463 -5.48 22.01 37.62
N ALA A 464 -5.75 20.72 37.84
CA ALA A 464 -6.06 20.18 39.16
C ALA A 464 -4.87 20.32 40.12
N GLN A 465 -3.65 20.06 39.63
CA GLN A 465 -2.43 20.26 40.41
C GLN A 465 -2.27 21.73 40.84
N CYS A 466 -2.44 22.67 39.90
CA CYS A 466 -2.38 24.10 40.23
C CYS A 466 -3.48 24.50 41.21
N ALA A 467 -4.72 24.02 41.03
CA ALA A 467 -5.88 24.40 41.84
C ALA A 467 -5.84 23.84 43.27
N THR A 468 -4.83 23.05 43.65
CA THR A 468 -4.66 22.53 45.00
C THR A 468 -4.24 23.65 45.96
N GLY A 469 -5.22 24.42 46.45
CA GLY A 469 -5.01 25.53 47.37
C GLY A 469 -4.82 26.91 46.72
N HIS A 470 -4.97 27.02 45.40
CA HIS A 470 -4.76 28.25 44.64
C HIS A 470 -5.95 28.58 43.73
N ALA A 471 -6.14 29.87 43.44
CA ALA A 471 -7.22 30.36 42.59
C ALA A 471 -6.66 31.04 41.32
N GLY A 472 -7.46 31.06 40.25
CA GLY A 472 -7.09 31.73 39.00
C GLY A 472 -6.10 30.94 38.13
N CYS A 473 -5.97 29.63 38.33
CA CYS A 473 -5.16 28.76 37.50
C CYS A 473 -5.62 28.76 36.04
N ARG A 474 -4.71 29.09 35.13
CA ARG A 474 -4.96 29.17 33.69
C ARG A 474 -3.84 28.47 32.93
N ILE A 475 -4.18 27.89 31.78
CA ILE A 475 -3.23 27.19 30.93
C ILE A 475 -2.30 28.21 30.28
N TYR A 476 -1.00 28.01 30.46
CA TYR A 476 0.05 28.79 29.80
C TYR A 476 0.51 28.11 28.50
N SER A 477 0.73 26.80 28.56
CA SER A 477 1.23 26.03 27.42
C SER A 477 0.61 24.64 27.37
N VAL A 478 0.40 24.15 26.14
CA VAL A 478 0.06 22.76 25.84
C VAL A 478 1.03 22.26 24.78
N ASP A 479 1.73 21.17 25.07
CA ASP A 479 2.68 20.52 24.17
C ASP A 479 3.81 21.44 23.69
N GLY A 480 3.71 21.89 22.43
CA GLY A 480 4.64 22.81 21.77
C GLY A 480 4.13 24.24 21.68
N ASP A 481 2.90 24.50 22.13
CA ASP A 481 2.22 25.78 21.93
C ASP A 481 2.19 26.59 23.23
N VAL A 482 2.44 27.90 23.11
CA VAL A 482 2.04 28.89 24.11
C VAL A 482 0.61 29.31 23.80
N VAL A 483 -0.29 29.12 24.75
CA VAL A 483 -1.74 29.40 24.60
C VAL A 483 -2.19 30.60 25.45
N TRP A 484 -1.23 31.28 26.07
CA TRP A 484 -1.49 32.39 26.97
C TRP A 484 -1.91 33.65 26.21
N ALA A 485 -3.14 34.11 26.44
CA ALA A 485 -3.70 35.27 25.73
C ALA A 485 -3.41 36.64 26.35
N GLY A 486 -2.68 36.71 27.47
CA GLY A 486 -2.34 37.98 28.13
C GLY A 486 -3.57 38.82 28.52
N LYS A 487 -4.19 38.49 29.65
CA LYS A 487 -5.12 39.39 30.36
C LYS A 487 -4.90 39.24 31.84
#